data_AF-A0A8S9WDJ6-F1
#
_entry.id   AF-A0A8S9WDJ6-F1
#
_cell.length_a   1.000
_cell.length_b   1.000
_cell.length_c   1.000
_cell.angle_alpha   90.00
_cell.angle_beta   90.00
_cell.angle_gamma   90.00
#
_symmetry.space_group_name_H-M   'P 1'
#
loop_
_entity.id
_entity.type
_entity.pdbx_description
1 polymer ?
#
loop_
_entity_poly.entity_id
_entity_poly.type
_entity_poly.pdbx_seq_one_letter_code
_entity_poly.pdbx_strand_id
1 'polypeptide(L)'
;MIDFYRAKKKSVVLLYDMEEKERVKGKYGVLEMDSAFKIINSEEKPEEPKSTIISTACYIFSKEDLALITDYLEAGNNPDAIGFFVSWLCKRKDIYGVTYKGLWFDIGSFDDYERANVVYGEITKS
;
A
#
# COMPACT_ATOMS: atom_id res chain seq x y z
N MET A 1 1.09 3.16 12.73
CA MET A 1 0.46 3.97 11.66
C MET A 1 -0.30 5.18 12.22
N ILE A 2 -1.27 5.01 13.12
CA ILE A 2 -2.09 6.11 13.67
C ILE A 2 -1.23 7.21 14.31
N ASP A 3 -0.27 6.86 15.15
CA ASP A 3 0.58 7.87 15.81
C ASP A 3 1.46 8.62 14.81
N PHE A 4 1.93 7.93 13.77
CA PHE A 4 2.66 8.56 12.67
C PHE A 4 1.78 9.55 11.91
N TYR A 5 0.53 9.18 11.61
CA TYR A 5 -0.46 10.10 11.02
C TYR A 5 -0.72 11.31 11.92
N ARG A 6 -0.89 11.12 13.23
CA ARG A 6 -1.10 12.21 14.19
C ARG A 6 0.10 13.18 14.25
N ALA A 7 1.31 12.64 14.17
CA ALA A 7 2.53 13.43 14.16
C ALA A 7 2.74 14.20 12.86
N LYS A 8 2.55 13.55 11.70
CA LYS A 8 2.77 14.16 10.37
C LYS A 8 1.61 15.02 9.89
N LYS A 9 0.37 14.71 10.30
CA LYS A 9 -0.89 15.31 9.83
C LYS A 9 -1.01 15.29 8.29
N LYS A 10 -0.56 14.19 7.69
CA LYS A 10 -0.54 13.94 6.24
C LYS A 10 -1.00 12.52 5.97
N SER A 11 -1.54 12.25 4.78
CA SER A 11 -2.04 10.91 4.45
C SER A 11 -0.95 9.85 4.58
N VAL A 12 -1.32 8.68 5.09
CA VAL A 12 -0.41 7.55 5.35
C VAL A 12 -0.95 6.28 4.71
N VAL A 13 -0.05 5.52 4.09
CA VAL A 13 -0.30 4.17 3.58
C VAL A 13 0.41 3.17 4.49
N LEU A 14 -0.27 2.10 4.90
CA LEU A 14 0.39 0.96 5.53
C LEU A 14 1.03 0.10 4.45
N LEU A 15 2.31 -0.18 4.63
CA LEU A 15 3.13 -0.88 3.66
C LEU A 15 3.59 -2.23 4.20
N TYR A 16 3.94 -3.12 3.29
CA TYR A 16 4.56 -4.40 3.61
C TYR A 16 5.70 -4.66 2.62
N ASP A 17 6.79 -5.27 3.09
CA ASP A 17 7.88 -5.70 2.22
C ASP A 17 7.69 -7.18 1.88
N MET A 18 7.52 -7.47 0.59
CA MET A 18 7.36 -8.84 0.10
C MET A 18 8.69 -9.52 -0.18
N GLU A 19 9.81 -8.80 -0.03
CA GLU A 19 11.21 -9.23 -0.17
C GLU A 19 11.63 -9.68 -1.59
N GLU A 20 10.68 -10.13 -2.41
CA GLU A 20 10.91 -10.64 -3.75
C GLU A 20 9.97 -9.99 -4.78
N LYS A 21 10.53 -9.54 -5.90
CA LYS A 21 9.77 -8.86 -6.98
C LYS A 21 8.75 -9.77 -7.66
N GLU A 22 9.05 -11.06 -7.78
CA GLU A 22 8.15 -12.02 -8.43
C GLU A 22 6.84 -12.19 -7.65
N ARG A 23 6.90 -12.02 -6.32
CA ARG A 23 5.72 -12.10 -5.46
C ARG A 23 4.78 -10.90 -5.63
N VAL A 24 5.27 -9.77 -6.17
CA VAL A 24 4.50 -8.52 -6.28
C VAL A 24 4.05 -8.16 -7.68
N LYS A 25 4.76 -8.66 -8.69
CA LYS A 25 4.48 -8.43 -10.11
C LYS A 25 3.00 -8.65 -10.46
N GLY A 26 2.37 -7.63 -11.03
CA GLY A 26 0.98 -7.66 -11.50
C GLY A 26 -0.10 -7.84 -10.42
N LYS A 27 0.27 -7.87 -9.13
CA LYS A 27 -0.65 -8.24 -8.03
C LYS A 27 -1.01 -7.08 -7.12
N TYR A 28 -0.04 -6.23 -6.78
CA TYR A 28 -0.20 -5.19 -5.76
C TYR A 28 0.15 -3.80 -6.26
N GLY A 29 -0.31 -2.77 -5.53
CA GLY A 29 0.25 -1.43 -5.63
C GLY A 29 1.66 -1.41 -5.04
N VAL A 30 2.67 -1.09 -5.86
CA VAL A 30 4.09 -1.09 -5.51
C VAL A 30 4.57 0.35 -5.32
N LEU A 31 5.32 0.61 -4.25
CA LEU A 31 5.68 1.96 -3.83
C LEU A 31 7.19 2.09 -3.59
N GLU A 32 7.71 3.30 -3.79
CA GLU A 32 9.07 3.67 -3.39
C GLU A 32 8.99 4.82 -2.38
N MET A 33 9.85 4.77 -1.37
CA MET A 33 9.94 5.80 -0.34
C MET A 33 11.35 6.40 -0.27
N ASP A 34 11.42 7.66 0.11
CA ASP A 34 12.67 8.27 0.54
C ASP A 34 13.00 7.96 2.02
N SER A 35 14.15 8.45 2.48
CA SER A 35 14.61 8.27 3.87
C SER A 35 13.74 8.98 4.92
N ALA A 36 12.86 9.90 4.50
CA ALA A 36 11.89 10.57 5.36
C ALA A 36 10.51 9.90 5.35
N PHE A 37 10.42 8.68 4.80
CA PHE A 37 9.20 7.89 4.63
C PHE A 37 8.18 8.47 3.65
N LYS A 38 8.56 9.49 2.88
CA LYS A 38 7.66 10.07 1.87
C LYS A 38 7.59 9.11 0.69
N ILE A 39 6.39 8.83 0.21
CA ILE A 39 6.18 8.04 -1.00
C ILE A 39 6.54 8.92 -2.20
N ILE A 40 7.59 8.51 -2.92
CA ILE A 40 8.11 9.25 -4.08
C ILE A 40 7.64 8.65 -5.41
N ASN A 41 7.26 7.38 -5.41
CA ASN A 41 6.65 6.70 -6.55
C ASN A 41 5.63 5.66 -6.07
N SER A 42 4.59 5.46 -6.88
CA SER A 42 3.54 4.46 -6.65
C SER A 42 2.99 4.02 -8.00
N GLU A 43 2.90 2.71 -8.20
CA GLU A 43 2.42 2.06 -9.41
C GLU A 43 1.43 0.97 -9.03
N GLU A 44 0.21 1.02 -9.56
CA GLU A 44 -0.81 0.00 -9.30
C GLU A 44 -0.59 -1.21 -10.20
N LYS A 45 -0.31 -2.37 -9.60
CA LYS A 45 -0.13 -3.67 -10.27
C LYS A 45 0.84 -3.64 -11.46
N PRO A 46 2.09 -3.14 -11.31
CA PRO A 46 3.04 -3.09 -12.40
C PRO A 46 3.52 -4.49 -12.81
N GLU A 47 3.68 -4.71 -14.11
CA GLU A 47 4.33 -5.92 -14.66
C GLU A 47 5.84 -5.96 -14.39
N GLU A 48 6.48 -4.81 -14.22
CA GLU A 48 7.90 -4.68 -13.89
C GLU A 48 8.05 -3.83 -12.61
N PRO A 49 7.91 -4.44 -11.41
CA PRO A 49 7.90 -3.70 -10.17
C PRO A 49 9.28 -3.09 -9.86
N LYS A 50 9.30 -1.81 -9.50
CA LYS A 50 10.55 -1.10 -9.15
C LYS A 50 11.09 -1.47 -7.77
N SER A 51 10.20 -1.77 -6.82
CA SER A 51 10.53 -2.21 -5.46
C SER A 51 9.76 -3.49 -5.09
N THR A 52 9.99 -3.98 -3.87
CA THR A 52 9.24 -5.08 -3.24
C THR A 52 8.22 -4.58 -2.21
N ILE A 53 8.13 -3.27 -2.04
CA ILE A 53 7.28 -2.62 -1.04
C ILE A 53 5.89 -2.42 -1.62
N ILE A 54 4.89 -3.03 -0.98
CA ILE A 54 3.50 -3.00 -1.45
C ILE A 54 2.60 -2.23 -0.49
N SER A 55 1.50 -1.69 -1.02
CA SER A 55 0.37 -1.19 -0.24
C SER A 55 -0.45 -2.37 0.28
N THR A 56 -0.75 -2.38 1.57
CA THR A 56 -1.65 -3.40 2.17
C THR A 56 -3.13 -3.05 1.99
N ALA A 57 -3.45 -2.06 1.17
CA ALA A 57 -4.78 -1.44 1.06
C ALA A 57 -5.33 -0.84 2.37
N CYS A 58 -4.47 -0.56 3.36
CA CYS A 58 -4.84 0.18 4.56
C CYS A 58 -4.32 1.61 4.48
N TYR A 59 -5.24 2.57 4.55
CA TYR A 59 -4.97 3.99 4.35
C TYR A 59 -5.53 4.82 5.50
N ILE A 60 -4.84 5.91 5.83
CA ILE A 60 -5.41 7.03 6.58
C ILE A 60 -5.25 8.26 5.72
N PHE A 61 -6.36 8.80 5.20
CA PHE A 61 -6.35 10.02 4.41
C PHE A 61 -6.59 11.25 5.29
N SER A 62 -5.86 12.33 5.00
CA SER A 62 -6.21 13.65 5.51
C SER A 62 -7.52 14.11 4.85
N LYS A 63 -8.28 14.97 5.55
CA LYS A 63 -9.52 15.54 4.98
C LYS A 63 -9.26 16.31 3.68
N GLU A 64 -8.13 17.02 3.62
CA GLU A 64 -7.73 17.80 2.45
C GLU A 64 -7.42 16.88 1.25
N ASP A 65 -6.69 15.80 1.46
CA ASP A 65 -6.34 14.88 0.38
C ASP A 65 -7.55 14.08 -0.10
N LEU A 66 -8.43 13.66 0.83
CA LEU A 66 -9.65 12.91 0.48
C LEU A 66 -10.61 13.74 -0.39
N ALA A 67 -10.65 15.06 -0.19
CA ALA A 67 -11.47 15.96 -1.01
C ALA A 67 -11.04 15.98 -2.50
N LEU A 68 -9.78 15.61 -2.81
CA LEU A 68 -9.27 15.55 -4.18
C LEU A 68 -9.75 14.33 -4.96
N ILE A 69 -10.51 13.42 -4.34
CA ILE A 69 -11.09 12.28 -5.06
C ILE A 69 -12.03 12.74 -6.17
N THR A 70 -12.74 13.86 -5.98
CA THR A 70 -13.60 14.45 -7.01
C THR A 70 -12.76 14.91 -8.19
N ASP A 71 -11.71 15.71 -7.96
CA ASP A 71 -10.79 16.15 -9.02
C ASP A 71 -10.15 14.97 -9.77
N TYR A 72 -9.80 13.91 -9.03
CA TYR A 72 -9.27 12.67 -9.61
C TYR A 72 -10.26 12.04 -10.60
N LEU A 73 -11.53 11.91 -10.22
CA LEU A 73 -12.57 11.32 -11.05
C LEU A 73 -12.96 12.21 -12.22
N GLU A 74 -13.09 13.52 -12.01
CA GLU A 74 -13.43 14.50 -13.05
C GLU A 74 -12.34 14.59 -14.14
N ALA A 75 -11.08 14.35 -13.77
CA ALA A 75 -9.98 14.22 -14.72
C ALA A 75 -10.00 12.90 -15.54
N GLY A 76 -11.03 12.06 -15.39
CA GLY A 76 -11.21 10.83 -16.16
C GLY A 76 -10.27 9.70 -15.75
N ASN A 77 -9.69 9.75 -14.54
CA ASN A 77 -8.84 8.67 -14.05
C ASN A 77 -9.65 7.43 -13.66
N ASN A 78 -8.97 6.27 -13.54
CA ASN A 78 -9.61 4.98 -13.30
C ASN A 78 -10.24 4.89 -11.88
N PRO A 79 -11.58 4.75 -11.77
CA PRO A 79 -12.25 4.69 -10.47
C PRO A 79 -12.19 3.32 -9.77
N ASP A 80 -11.65 2.28 -10.42
CA ASP A 80 -11.80 0.88 -10.00
C ASP A 80 -11.02 0.52 -8.73
N ALA A 81 -9.84 1.12 -8.53
CA ALA A 81 -8.99 0.82 -7.38
C ALA A 81 -8.41 2.08 -6.72
N ILE A 82 -8.48 2.12 -5.38
CA ILE A 82 -7.91 3.21 -4.57
C ILE A 82 -6.40 3.37 -4.81
N GLY A 83 -5.69 2.31 -5.18
CA GLY A 83 -4.26 2.38 -5.51
C GLY A 83 -3.93 3.27 -6.71
N PHE A 84 -4.86 3.40 -7.69
CA PHE A 84 -4.71 4.40 -8.74
C PHE A 84 -4.82 5.83 -8.22
N PHE A 85 -5.72 6.08 -7.25
CA PHE A 85 -5.81 7.37 -6.58
C PHE A 85 -4.54 7.67 -5.78
N VAL A 86 -3.98 6.70 -5.03
CA VAL A 86 -2.70 6.88 -4.32
C VAL A 86 -1.56 7.22 -5.27
N SER A 87 -1.49 6.53 -6.41
CA SER A 87 -0.48 6.77 -7.46
C SER A 87 -0.60 8.15 -8.11
N TRP A 88 -1.81 8.68 -8.21
CA TRP A 88 -2.07 10.04 -8.66
C TRP A 88 -1.75 11.08 -7.57
N LEU A 89 -2.14 10.79 -6.33
CA LEU A 89 -2.02 11.69 -5.19
C LEU A 89 -0.55 11.91 -4.78
N CYS A 90 0.29 10.87 -4.80
CA CYS A 90 1.70 10.98 -4.40
C CYS A 90 2.52 11.92 -5.31
N LYS A 91 2.03 12.18 -6.54
CA LYS A 91 2.63 13.13 -7.49
C LYS A 91 2.21 14.58 -7.23
N ARG A 92 1.30 14.82 -6.28
CA ARG A 92 0.64 16.13 -6.03
C ARG A 92 0.73 16.58 -4.58
N LYS A 93 0.71 15.62 -3.66
CA LYS A 93 0.71 15.85 -2.22
C LYS A 93 1.76 14.98 -1.56
N ASP A 94 2.28 15.48 -0.46
CA ASP A 94 3.16 14.70 0.41
C ASP A 94 2.32 13.67 1.17
N ILE A 95 2.47 12.41 0.77
CA ILE A 95 1.92 11.26 1.46
C ILE A 95 3.07 10.34 1.91
N TYR A 96 2.84 9.60 2.99
CA TYR A 96 3.90 8.84 3.65
C TYR A 96 3.54 7.36 3.78
N GLY A 97 4.56 6.52 3.87
CA GLY A 97 4.42 5.10 4.13
C GLY A 97 4.88 4.70 5.52
N VAL A 98 4.25 3.68 6.09
CA VAL A 98 4.74 3.00 7.29
C VAL A 98 4.80 1.52 7.01
N THR A 99 6.00 0.94 7.03
CA THR A 99 6.19 -0.50 6.83
C THR A 99 5.84 -1.29 8.09
N TYR A 100 4.88 -2.19 7.97
CA TYR A 100 4.55 -3.17 9.01
C TYR A 100 5.59 -4.29 9.04
N LYS A 101 5.97 -4.72 10.25
CA LYS A 101 7.01 -5.75 10.46
C LYS A 101 6.48 -7.07 11.04
N GLY A 102 5.18 -7.15 11.31
CA GLY A 102 4.56 -8.40 11.75
C GLY A 102 4.12 -9.24 10.55
N LEU A 103 3.36 -10.29 10.80
CA LEU A 103 2.83 -11.14 9.74
C LEU A 103 1.69 -10.45 8.99
N TRP A 104 1.76 -10.49 7.67
CA TRP A 104 0.70 -10.02 6.78
C TRP A 104 0.38 -11.09 5.73
N PHE A 105 -0.90 -11.26 5.44
CA PHE A 105 -1.40 -12.21 4.46
C PHE A 105 -2.49 -11.55 3.62
N ASP A 106 -2.39 -11.73 2.32
CA ASP A 106 -3.48 -11.49 1.38
C ASP A 106 -4.03 -12.85 0.94
N ILE A 107 -5.17 -13.24 1.51
CA ILE A 107 -5.80 -14.55 1.30
C ILE A 107 -6.73 -14.58 0.07
N GLY A 108 -6.37 -13.82 -0.96
CA GLY A 108 -7.16 -13.68 -2.20
C GLY A 108 -7.15 -14.92 -3.10
N SER A 109 -6.22 -15.86 -2.90
CA SER A 109 -6.18 -17.15 -3.60
C SER A 109 -6.22 -18.34 -2.63
N PHE A 110 -6.57 -19.51 -3.14
CA PHE A 110 -6.59 -20.74 -2.34
C PHE A 110 -5.19 -21.08 -1.79
N ASP A 111 -4.15 -20.93 -2.61
CA ASP A 111 -2.76 -21.16 -2.19
C ASP A 111 -2.32 -20.17 -1.12
N ASP A 112 -2.76 -18.90 -1.21
CA ASP A 112 -2.50 -17.90 -0.18
C ASP A 112 -3.19 -18.21 1.15
N TYR A 113 -4.44 -18.67 1.08
CA TYR A 113 -5.21 -19.09 2.24
C TYR A 113 -4.57 -20.30 2.95
N GLU A 114 -4.18 -21.33 2.21
CA GLU A 114 -3.53 -22.52 2.77
C GLU A 114 -2.19 -22.17 3.45
N ARG A 115 -1.40 -21.29 2.83
CA ARG A 115 -0.16 -20.80 3.44
C ARG A 115 -0.45 -20.07 4.75
N ALA A 116 -1.45 -19.19 4.77
CA ALA A 116 -1.84 -18.48 5.98
C ALA A 116 -2.23 -19.47 7.09
N ASN A 117 -3.01 -20.51 6.75
CA ASN A 117 -3.40 -21.55 7.70
C ASN A 117 -2.20 -22.30 8.30
N VAL A 118 -1.22 -22.69 7.48
CA VAL A 118 -0.01 -23.37 7.96
C VAL A 118 0.74 -22.49 8.96
N VAL A 119 1.02 -21.23 8.59
CA VAL A 119 1.78 -20.31 9.45
C VAL A 119 1.03 -20.01 10.75
N TYR A 120 -0.27 -19.73 10.71
CA TYR A 120 -1.06 -19.51 11.92
C TYR A 120 -1.22 -20.77 12.78
N GLY A 121 -1.33 -21.93 12.16
CA GLY A 121 -1.40 -23.23 12.84
C GLY A 121 -0.13 -23.55 13.63
N GLU A 122 1.03 -23.06 13.20
CA GLU A 122 2.30 -23.18 13.96
C GLU A 122 2.35 -22.21 15.13
N ILE A 123 1.92 -20.96 14.94
CA ILE A 123 1.93 -19.91 15.98
C ILE A 123 0.98 -20.25 17.13
N THR A 124 -0.17 -20.86 16.84
CA THR A 124 -1.15 -21.22 17.87
C THR A 124 -0.75 -22.45 18.70
N LYS A 125 0.29 -23.18 18.29
CA LYS A 125 0.82 -24.34 19.02
C LYS A 125 1.99 -23.99 19.96
N SER A 126 2.54 -22.78 19.86
CA SER A 126 3.61 -22.25 20.73
C SER A 126 3.05 -21.43 21.89
#